data_AF-A0A925HV30-F1
#
_entry.id   AF-A0A925HV30-F1
#
_cell.length_a   1.000
_cell.length_b   1.000
_cell.length_c   1.000
_cell.angle_alpha   90.00
_cell.angle_beta   90.00
_cell.angle_gamma   90.00
#
_symmetry.space_group_name_H-M   'P 1'
#
loop_
_entity.id
_entity.type
_entity.pdbx_description
1 polymer ?
#
loop_
_entity_poly.entity_id
_entity_poly.type
_entity_poly.pdbx_seq_one_letter_code
_entity_poly.pdbx_strand_id
1 'polypeptide(L)'
;LNKDFYHQTVTSAQVEQYISTNAGYDFSLIFNQYLRTTQVPVFEYRIKENSFEYRLANCTAGLKIPVRLSAGKEISVVATTDWQESQKYADWFNGDAFALNRNFYLNVRKVE
;
A
#
# COMPACT_ATOMS: atom_id res chain seq x y z
N LEU A 1 -12.45 19.36 -8.71
CA LEU A 1 -13.49 18.82 -7.79
C LEU A 1 -14.50 19.89 -7.35
N ASN A 2 -14.19 20.81 -6.42
CA ASN A 2 -15.19 21.79 -5.93
C ASN A 2 -15.70 22.77 -7.00
N LYS A 3 -14.89 23.01 -8.04
CA LYS A 3 -15.29 23.75 -9.24
C LYS A 3 -16.27 22.94 -10.11
N ASP A 4 -16.02 21.64 -10.26
CA ASP A 4 -16.75 20.77 -11.19
C ASP A 4 -18.08 20.26 -10.60
N PHE A 5 -18.14 20.14 -9.28
CA PHE A 5 -19.34 19.72 -8.53
C PHE A 5 -19.95 20.87 -7.71
N TYR A 6 -19.76 22.11 -8.16
CA TYR A 6 -20.24 23.30 -7.45
C TYR A 6 -21.75 23.26 -7.23
N HIS A 7 -22.19 23.42 -5.97
CA HIS A 7 -23.59 23.34 -5.49
C HIS A 7 -24.36 22.08 -5.90
N GLN A 8 -23.65 21.00 -6.23
CA GLN A 8 -24.27 19.72 -6.56
C GLN A 8 -24.18 18.77 -5.38
N THR A 9 -25.27 18.03 -5.15
CA THR A 9 -25.20 16.85 -4.27
C THR A 9 -24.60 15.72 -5.09
N VAL A 10 -23.43 15.24 -4.69
CA VAL A 10 -22.73 14.16 -5.36
C VAL A 10 -22.73 12.88 -4.54
N THR A 11 -22.67 11.76 -5.24
CA THR A 11 -22.56 10.41 -4.66
C THR A 11 -21.10 10.00 -4.53
N SER A 12 -20.81 9.04 -3.65
CA SER A 12 -19.47 8.46 -3.51
C SER A 12 -18.93 7.95 -4.85
N ALA A 13 -19.76 7.26 -5.64
CA ALA A 13 -19.38 6.74 -6.95
C ALA A 13 -18.94 7.85 -7.93
N GLN A 14 -19.60 9.01 -7.92
CA GLN A 14 -19.20 10.14 -8.77
C GLN A 14 -17.82 10.68 -8.39
N VAL A 15 -17.51 10.76 -7.09
CA VAL A 15 -16.21 11.23 -6.61
C VAL A 15 -15.11 10.20 -6.89
N GLU A 16 -15.35 8.92 -6.61
CA GLU A 16 -14.43 7.81 -6.88
C GLU A 16 -14.07 7.74 -8.38
N GLN A 17 -15.07 7.83 -9.25
CA GLN A 17 -14.87 7.85 -10.70
C GLN A 17 -14.10 9.09 -11.15
N TYR A 18 -14.48 10.27 -10.64
CA TYR A 18 -13.81 11.52 -10.97
C TYR A 18 -12.31 11.47 -10.61
N ILE A 19 -11.96 10.97 -9.42
CA ILE A 19 -10.56 10.84 -9.00
C ILE A 19 -9.80 9.91 -9.95
N SER A 20 -10.36 8.73 -10.25
CA SER A 20 -9.71 7.75 -11.11
C SER A 20 -9.48 8.30 -12.53
N THR A 21 -10.47 8.99 -13.09
CA THR A 21 -10.37 9.62 -14.41
C THR A 21 -9.32 10.73 -14.43
N ASN A 22 -9.33 11.65 -13.44
CA ASN A 22 -8.40 12.78 -13.43
C ASN A 22 -6.95 12.37 -13.11
N ALA A 23 -6.76 11.29 -12.34
CA ALA A 23 -5.45 10.76 -12.02
C ALA A 23 -4.90 9.80 -13.08
N GLY A 24 -5.73 9.33 -14.02
CA GLY A 24 -5.33 8.36 -15.05
C GLY A 24 -4.99 6.97 -14.49
N TYR A 25 -5.50 6.64 -13.31
CA TYR A 25 -5.25 5.36 -12.63
C TYR A 25 -6.54 4.87 -11.97
N ASP A 26 -6.80 3.57 -12.03
CA ASP A 26 -7.97 2.97 -11.40
C ASP A 26 -7.75 2.77 -9.89
N PHE A 27 -8.37 3.63 -9.09
CA PHE A 27 -8.31 3.57 -7.62
C PHE A 27 -9.40 2.69 -7.00
N SER A 28 -10.21 1.96 -7.79
CA SER A 28 -11.34 1.17 -7.29
C SER A 28 -10.94 0.22 -6.16
N LEU A 29 -9.79 -0.44 -6.26
CA LEU A 29 -9.31 -1.35 -5.21
C LEU A 29 -8.86 -0.62 -3.93
N ILE A 30 -8.35 0.60 -4.06
CA ILE A 30 -7.99 1.45 -2.91
C ILE A 30 -9.25 1.90 -2.18
N PHE A 31 -10.26 2.37 -2.93
CA PHE A 31 -11.54 2.75 -2.37
C PHE A 31 -12.26 1.56 -1.73
N ASN A 32 -12.24 0.39 -2.38
CA ASN A 32 -12.77 -0.82 -1.78
C ASN A 32 -12.06 -1.16 -0.47
N GLN A 33 -10.73 -1.05 -0.42
CA GLN A 33 -9.96 -1.35 0.77
C GLN A 33 -10.22 -0.39 1.95
N TYR A 34 -10.38 0.91 1.70
CA TYR A 34 -10.43 1.88 2.80
C TYR A 34 -11.83 2.43 3.08
N LEU A 35 -12.77 2.30 2.13
CA LEU A 35 -14.14 2.78 2.29
C LEU A 35 -15.16 1.64 2.48
N ARG A 36 -14.84 0.40 2.06
CA ARG A 36 -15.82 -0.71 2.03
C ARG A 36 -15.47 -1.90 2.90
N THR A 37 -14.30 -1.91 3.53
CA THR A 37 -13.89 -2.96 4.47
C THR A 37 -13.34 -2.35 5.76
N THR A 38 -13.52 -3.06 6.86
CA THR A 38 -12.94 -2.73 8.17
C THR A 38 -11.57 -3.35 8.37
N GLN A 39 -11.11 -4.17 7.41
CA GLN A 39 -9.80 -4.81 7.48
C GLN A 39 -8.70 -3.77 7.25
N VAL A 40 -7.72 -3.76 8.16
CA VAL A 40 -6.51 -2.96 7.98
C VAL A 40 -5.47 -3.82 7.26
N PRO A 41 -4.98 -3.41 6.07
CA PRO A 41 -3.94 -4.14 5.37
C PRO A 41 -2.71 -4.35 6.25
N VAL A 42 -2.11 -5.53 6.12
CA VAL A 42 -0.88 -5.89 6.81
C VAL A 42 0.20 -6.13 5.76
N PHE A 43 1.24 -5.31 5.77
CA PHE A 43 2.48 -5.59 5.05
C PHE A 43 3.24 -6.66 5.81
N GLU A 44 3.19 -7.88 5.27
CA GLU A 44 3.97 -9.01 5.77
C GLU A 44 5.31 -9.06 5.07
N TYR A 45 6.37 -9.33 5.83
CA TYR A 45 7.68 -9.58 5.25
C TYR A 45 8.45 -10.64 6.01
N ARG A 46 9.32 -11.35 5.30
CA ARG A 46 10.30 -12.29 5.88
C ARG A 46 11.68 -12.02 5.29
N ILE A 47 12.71 -12.19 6.12
CA ILE A 47 14.10 -11.92 5.75
C ILE A 47 14.73 -13.21 5.22
N LYS A 48 15.46 -13.11 4.11
CA LYS A 48 16.09 -14.25 3.45
C LYS A 48 17.51 -13.87 3.03
N GLU A 49 18.51 -14.34 3.75
CA GLU A 49 19.95 -14.09 3.50
C GLU A 49 20.32 -12.62 3.18
N ASN A 50 20.18 -12.19 1.92
CA ASN A 50 20.47 -10.84 1.42
C ASN A 50 19.26 -10.15 0.75
N SER A 51 18.06 -10.70 0.82
CA SER A 51 16.80 -10.12 0.32
C SER A 51 15.70 -10.26 1.37
N PHE A 52 14.54 -9.65 1.11
CA PHE A 52 13.33 -9.93 1.87
C PHE A 52 12.19 -10.23 0.91
N GLU A 53 11.34 -11.17 1.31
CA GLU A 53 10.10 -11.43 0.62
C GLU A 53 8.98 -10.67 1.34
N TYR A 54 8.02 -10.15 0.59
CA TYR A 54 6.93 -9.35 1.14
C TYR A 54 5.61 -9.56 0.39
N ARG A 55 4.50 -9.28 1.07
CA ARG A 55 3.15 -9.21 0.49
C ARG A 55 2.23 -8.35 1.33
N LEU A 56 1.05 -8.04 0.80
CA LEU A 56 -0.10 -7.53 1.55
C LEU A 56 -1.01 -8.69 1.96
N ALA A 57 -1.33 -8.74 3.24
CA ALA A 57 -2.32 -9.64 3.83
C ALA A 57 -3.46 -8.84 4.48
N ASN A 58 -4.54 -9.53 4.85
CA ASN A 58 -5.72 -8.93 5.47
C ASN A 58 -6.28 -7.73 4.68
N CYS A 59 -6.37 -7.90 3.36
CA CYS A 59 -6.79 -6.86 2.44
C CYS A 59 -7.56 -7.45 1.26
N THR A 60 -8.14 -6.57 0.46
CA THR A 60 -8.93 -6.87 -0.74
C THR A 60 -8.04 -7.59 -1.76
N ALA A 61 -8.57 -8.65 -2.37
CA ALA A 61 -7.85 -9.41 -3.38
C ALA A 61 -7.41 -8.50 -4.56
N GLY A 62 -6.17 -8.69 -5.02
CA GLY A 62 -5.59 -7.91 -6.12
C GLY A 62 -5.16 -6.49 -5.73
N LEU A 63 -5.27 -6.11 -4.45
CA LEU A 63 -4.80 -4.81 -3.97
C LEU A 63 -3.32 -4.62 -4.27
N LYS A 64 -2.99 -3.46 -4.85
CA LYS A 64 -1.63 -3.07 -5.20
C LYS A 64 -1.35 -1.66 -4.69
N ILE A 65 -0.38 -1.51 -3.79
CA ILE A 65 -0.07 -0.22 -3.16
C ILE A 65 1.45 0.02 -3.15
N PRO A 66 1.92 1.21 -3.56
CA PRO A 66 3.29 1.62 -3.29
C PRO A 66 3.45 1.91 -1.79
N VAL A 67 4.33 1.21 -1.09
CA VAL A 67 4.60 1.39 0.35
C VAL A 67 6.01 1.94 0.53
N ARG A 68 6.17 2.93 1.41
CA ARG A 68 7.48 3.43 1.83
C ARG A 68 7.85 2.89 3.20
N LEU A 69 9.02 2.26 3.26
CA LEU A 69 9.58 1.63 4.44
C LEU A 69 10.93 2.24 4.77
N SER A 70 11.29 2.22 6.05
CA SER A 70 12.60 2.67 6.53
C SER A 70 13.24 1.59 7.39
N ALA A 71 14.46 1.19 7.04
CA ALA A 71 15.31 0.34 7.87
C ALA A 71 16.77 0.69 7.56
N GLY A 72 17.32 1.67 8.27
CA GLY A 72 18.62 2.31 7.96
C GLY A 72 18.57 3.24 6.73
N LYS A 73 17.80 2.88 5.69
CA LYS A 73 17.52 3.68 4.49
C LYS A 73 16.02 3.65 4.16
N GLU A 74 15.52 4.72 3.55
CA GLU A 74 14.17 4.74 2.99
C GLU A 74 14.12 3.99 1.65
N ILE A 75 13.19 3.04 1.54
CA ILE A 75 12.94 2.25 0.34
C ILE A 75 11.45 2.34 -0.04
N SER A 76 11.18 2.25 -1.34
CA SER A 76 9.82 2.19 -1.87
C SER A 76 9.62 0.86 -2.59
N VAL A 77 8.56 0.14 -2.22
CA VAL A 77 8.18 -1.12 -2.87
C VAL A 77 6.73 -1.04 -3.32
N VAL A 78 6.36 -1.76 -4.37
CA VAL A 78 4.95 -1.88 -4.77
C VAL A 78 4.46 -3.25 -4.34
N ALA A 79 3.74 -3.28 -3.23
CA ALA A 79 3.26 -4.49 -2.60
C ALA A 79 1.93 -4.94 -3.22
N THR A 80 1.81 -6.23 -3.51
CA THR A 80 0.60 -6.92 -3.96
C THR A 80 0.17 -7.96 -2.93
N THR A 81 -0.96 -8.62 -3.16
CA THR A 81 -1.43 -9.72 -2.29
C THR A 81 -0.59 -11.00 -2.39
N ASP A 82 0.25 -11.10 -3.42
CA ASP A 82 1.12 -12.25 -3.66
C ASP A 82 2.51 -12.01 -3.09
N TRP A 83 3.23 -13.09 -2.76
CA TRP A 83 4.62 -12.99 -2.32
C TRP A 83 5.52 -12.45 -3.45
N GLN A 84 6.25 -11.39 -3.13
CA GLN A 84 7.21 -10.74 -4.02
C GLN A 84 8.58 -10.72 -3.34
N GLU A 85 9.65 -10.92 -4.11
CA GLU A 85 11.01 -10.80 -3.60
C GLU A 85 11.55 -9.38 -3.84
N SER A 86 12.23 -8.82 -2.83
CA SER A 86 12.92 -7.55 -2.96
C SER A 86 14.20 -7.69 -3.79
N GLN A 87 14.72 -6.56 -4.26
CA GLN A 87 16.13 -6.53 -4.64
C GLN A 87 17.00 -6.86 -3.43
N LYS A 88 18.19 -7.41 -3.67
CA LYS A 88 19.14 -7.65 -2.59
C LYS A 88 19.42 -6.35 -1.85
N TYR A 89 19.26 -6.36 -0.54
CA TYR A 89 19.73 -5.25 0.28
C TYR A 89 21.25 -5.28 0.32
N ALA A 90 21.86 -4.10 0.38
CA ALA A 90 23.29 -3.99 0.66
C ALA A 90 23.50 -3.94 2.18
N ASP A 91 24.71 -3.61 2.62
CA ASP A 91 25.12 -3.62 4.04
C ASP A 91 24.35 -2.61 4.94
N TRP A 92 23.40 -1.86 4.37
CA TRP A 92 22.55 -0.91 5.11
C TRP A 92 21.41 -1.58 5.89
N PHE A 93 21.04 -2.82 5.56
CA PHE A 93 20.01 -3.56 6.28
C PHE A 93 20.66 -4.60 7.20
N ASN A 94 20.52 -4.39 8.50
CA ASN A 94 21.09 -5.22 9.56
C ASN A 94 20.10 -6.27 10.11
N GLY A 95 18.93 -6.44 9.48
CA GLY A 95 17.88 -7.35 9.94
C GLY A 95 16.86 -6.72 10.91
N ASP A 96 16.95 -5.42 11.16
CA ASP A 96 15.98 -4.67 11.97
C ASP A 96 14.58 -4.66 11.36
N ALA A 97 13.59 -4.32 12.18
CA ALA A 97 12.21 -4.21 11.73
C ALA A 97 12.02 -3.01 10.78
N PHE A 98 11.26 -3.20 9.70
CA PHE A 98 10.89 -2.09 8.83
C PHE A 98 9.92 -1.13 9.55
N ALA A 99 10.28 0.14 9.61
CA ALA A 99 9.39 1.20 10.03
C ALA A 99 8.57 1.69 8.83
N LEU A 100 7.25 1.73 8.99
CA LEU A 100 6.34 2.26 7.99
C LEU A 100 6.33 3.79 8.02
N ASN A 101 6.31 4.42 6.84
CA ASN A 101 6.03 5.84 6.74
C ASN A 101 4.60 6.15 7.25
N ARG A 102 4.49 7.12 8.16
CA ARG A 102 3.23 7.48 8.86
C ARG A 102 2.08 7.91 7.96
N ASN A 103 2.35 8.23 6.70
CA ASN A 103 1.31 8.57 5.72
C ASN A 103 0.56 7.34 5.17
N PHE A 104 0.96 6.13 5.55
CA PHE A 104 0.30 4.90 5.15
C PHE A 104 -0.53 4.32 6.29
N TYR A 105 -1.79 3.99 6.01
CA TYR A 105 -2.67 3.31 6.95
C TYR A 105 -2.61 1.80 6.75
N LEU A 106 -1.51 1.20 7.19
CA LEU A 106 -1.29 -0.25 7.16
C LEU A 106 -0.43 -0.68 8.35
N ASN A 107 -0.52 -1.95 8.71
CA ASN A 107 0.33 -2.54 9.74
C ASN A 107 1.55 -3.19 9.10
N VAL A 108 2.66 -3.28 9.84
CA VAL A 108 3.84 -4.04 9.41
C VAL A 108 4.01 -5.24 10.32
N ARG A 109 4.19 -6.42 9.73
CA ARG A 109 4.39 -7.67 10.46
C ARG A 109 5.54 -8.46 9.85
N LYS A 110 6.53 -8.78 10.68
CA LYS A 110 7.54 -9.79 10.33
C LYS A 110 6.93 -11.18 10.47
N VAL A 111 7.12 -12.03 9.49
CA VAL A 111 6.78 -13.46 9.53
C VAL A 111 8.05 -14.28 9.36
N GLU A 112 8.04 -15.50 9.89
CA GLU A 112 9.18 -16.44 9.86
C GLU A 112 9.27 -17.17 8.51
#